data_AF-A0A5N9H4L3-F1
#
_entry.id   AF-A0A5N9H4L3-F1
#
_cell.length_a   1.000
_cell.length_b   1.000
_cell.length_c   1.000
_cell.angle_alpha   90.00
_cell.angle_beta   90.00
_cell.angle_gamma   90.00
#
_symmetry.space_group_name_H-M   'P 1'
#
loop_
_entity.id
_entity.type
_entity.pdbx_description
1 polymer ?
#
loop_
_entity_poly.entity_id
_entity_poly.type
_entity_poly.pdbx_seq_one_letter_code
_entity_poly.pdbx_strand_id
1 'polypeptide(L)'
;MQSYLEAKQVLRWLIIVRWASLVDLLLLVVLLSASFAGNEELVQIFGLTHGIAFLVLISVVGLGAAQRLWGWWFLVVTVITTGPPGALIGEILIARKAKVILRNEGSLTGED
;
A
#
# COMPACT_ATOMS: atom_id res chain seq x y z
N MET A 1 20.46 -12.58 16.40
CA MET A 1 19.14 -13.25 16.55
C MET A 1 17.98 -12.24 16.67
N GLN A 2 18.12 -11.13 17.42
CA GLN A 2 17.08 -10.08 17.54
C GLN A 2 16.53 -9.58 16.18
N SER A 3 17.41 -9.27 15.24
CA SER A 3 17.07 -8.68 13.94
C SER A 3 16.22 -9.60 13.06
N TYR A 4 16.34 -10.92 13.22
CA TYR A 4 15.55 -11.90 12.47
C TYR A 4 14.10 -11.97 12.99
N LEU A 5 13.91 -11.86 14.31
CA LEU A 5 12.58 -11.83 14.93
C LEU A 5 11.86 -10.53 14.59
N GLU A 6 12.55 -9.39 14.67
CA GLU A 6 12.01 -8.09 14.25
C GLU A 6 11.62 -8.09 12.77
N ALA A 7 12.48 -8.61 11.88
CA ALA A 7 12.16 -8.71 10.45
C ALA A 7 10.93 -9.60 10.18
N LYS A 8 10.82 -10.73 10.88
CA LYS A 8 9.66 -11.64 10.74
C LYS A 8 8.37 -11.00 11.26
N GLN A 9 8.47 -10.19 12.30
CA GLN A 9 7.35 -9.46 12.89
C GLN A 9 6.88 -8.33 11.96
N VAL A 10 7.81 -7.59 11.35
CA VAL A 10 7.53 -6.60 10.30
C VAL A 10 6.85 -7.26 9.10
N LEU A 11 7.37 -8.39 8.60
CA LEU A 11 6.78 -9.16 7.50
C LEU A 11 5.34 -9.59 7.78
N ARG A 12 5.07 -10.07 9.00
CA ARG A 12 3.73 -10.50 9.40
C ARG A 12 2.74 -9.31 9.45
N TRP A 13 3.19 -8.17 9.95
CA TRP A 13 2.41 -6.93 9.95
C TRP A 13 2.17 -6.40 8.53
N LEU A 14 3.18 -6.47 7.65
CA LEU A 14 3.06 -6.07 6.25
C LEU A 14 2.04 -6.93 5.49
N ILE A 15 1.94 -8.23 5.79
CA ILE A 15 0.90 -9.09 5.21
C ILE A 15 -0.50 -8.62 5.62
N ILE A 16 -0.69 -8.26 6.89
CA ILE A 16 -1.98 -7.74 7.39
C ILE A 16 -2.32 -6.43 6.68
N VAL A 17 -1.36 -5.51 6.60
CA VAL A 17 -1.54 -4.24 5.88
C VAL A 17 -1.86 -4.49 4.41
N ARG A 18 -1.16 -5.42 3.75
CA ARG A 18 -1.38 -5.75 2.34
C ARG A 18 -2.78 -6.31 2.09
N TRP A 19 -3.26 -7.20 2.94
CA TRP A 19 -4.62 -7.73 2.83
C TRP A 19 -5.65 -6.65 3.11
N ALA A 20 -5.46 -5.84 4.14
CA ALA A 20 -6.34 -4.73 4.45
C ALA A 20 -6.40 -3.72 3.29
N SER A 21 -5.26 -3.39 2.67
CA SER A 21 -5.22 -2.47 1.53
C SER A 21 -5.85 -3.08 0.29
N LEU A 22 -5.73 -4.40 0.07
CA LEU A 22 -6.40 -5.08 -1.03
C LEU A 22 -7.92 -5.06 -0.89
N VAL A 23 -8.42 -5.31 0.32
CA VAL A 23 -9.86 -5.24 0.62
C VAL A 23 -10.36 -3.82 0.42
N ASP A 24 -9.63 -2.83 0.94
CA ASP A 24 -9.97 -1.42 0.80
C ASP A 24 -9.94 -0.95 -0.66
N LEU A 25 -8.99 -1.43 -1.46
CA LEU A 25 -8.90 -1.20 -2.90
C LEU A 25 -10.07 -1.79 -3.66
N LEU A 26 -10.46 -3.03 -3.34
CA LEU A 26 -11.63 -3.68 -3.92
C LEU A 26 -12.92 -2.90 -3.62
N LEU A 27 -13.08 -2.45 -2.37
CA LEU A 27 -14.20 -1.61 -1.97
C LEU A 27 -14.23 -0.30 -2.78
N LEU A 28 -13.08 0.35 -2.97
CA LEU A 28 -12.96 1.57 -3.77
C LEU A 28 -13.33 1.32 -5.24
N VAL A 29 -12.87 0.22 -5.84
CA VAL A 29 -13.19 -0.14 -7.24
C VAL A 29 -14.70 -0.39 -7.41
N VAL A 30 -15.32 -1.08 -6.47
CA VAL A 30 -16.78 -1.34 -6.49
C VAL A 30 -17.55 -0.03 -6.32
N LEU A 31 -17.14 0.82 -5.39
CA LEU A 31 -17.71 2.16 -5.19
C LEU A 31 -17.66 2.99 -6.48
N LEU A 32 -16.48 3.03 -7.11
CA LEU A 32 -16.26 3.84 -8.32
C LEU A 32 -17.12 3.32 -9.48
N SER A 33 -17.23 2.00 -9.61
CA SER A 33 -18.10 1.35 -10.60
C SER A 33 -19.58 1.67 -10.34
N ALA A 34 -20.02 1.62 -9.09
CA ALA A 34 -21.39 2.00 -8.69
C ALA A 34 -21.67 3.49 -8.94
N SER A 35 -20.67 4.35 -8.73
CA SER A 35 -20.74 5.78 -9.01
C SER A 35 -20.88 6.06 -10.51
N PHE A 36 -20.10 5.40 -11.36
CA PHE A 36 -20.25 5.50 -12.82
C PHE A 36 -21.58 4.92 -13.32
N ALA A 37 -22.13 3.91 -12.62
CA ALA A 37 -23.45 3.37 -12.90
C ALA A 37 -24.61 4.25 -12.40
N GLY A 38 -24.32 5.37 -11.72
CA GLY A 38 -25.33 6.28 -11.18
C GLY A 38 -26.16 5.68 -10.04
N ASN A 39 -25.67 4.65 -9.37
CA ASN A 39 -26.39 3.98 -8.29
C ASN A 39 -26.06 4.63 -6.93
N GLU A 40 -26.80 5.69 -6.61
CA GLU A 40 -26.59 6.53 -5.42
C GLU A 40 -26.66 5.74 -4.10
N GLU A 41 -27.53 4.72 -4.02
CA GLU A 41 -27.69 3.87 -2.84
C GLU A 41 -26.44 3.01 -2.60
N LEU A 42 -25.93 2.35 -3.65
CA LEU A 42 -24.67 1.60 -3.57
C LEU A 42 -23.49 2.52 -3.28
N VAL A 43 -23.43 3.71 -3.88
CA VAL A 43 -22.37 4.69 -3.60
C VAL A 43 -22.39 5.11 -2.13
N GLN A 44 -23.56 5.30 -1.52
CA GLN A 44 -23.65 5.69 -0.12
C GLN A 44 -23.21 4.55 0.82
N ILE A 45 -23.66 3.33 0.58
CA ILE A 45 -23.32 2.15 1.39
C ILE A 45 -21.83 1.81 1.25
N PHE A 46 -21.34 1.68 0.02
CA PHE A 46 -19.94 1.36 -0.22
C PHE A 46 -19.03 2.52 0.19
N GLY A 47 -19.50 3.77 0.12
CA GLY A 47 -18.71 4.94 0.46
C GLY A 47 -18.44 4.99 1.95
N LEU A 48 -19.47 4.74 2.76
CA LEU A 48 -19.34 4.60 4.21
C LEU A 48 -18.48 3.38 4.57
N THR A 49 -18.74 2.24 3.93
CA THR A 49 -18.01 0.99 4.20
C THR A 49 -16.52 1.13 3.88
N HIS A 50 -16.19 1.72 2.73
CA HIS A 50 -14.83 2.03 2.33
C HIS A 50 -14.18 3.05 3.27
N GLY A 51 -14.88 4.11 3.67
CA GLY A 51 -14.36 5.08 4.63
C GLY A 51 -13.97 4.44 5.97
N ILE A 52 -14.79 3.52 6.49
CA ILE A 52 -14.46 2.78 7.72
C ILE A 52 -13.26 1.85 7.49
N ALA A 53 -13.23 1.11 6.37
CA ALA A 53 -12.10 0.24 6.03
C ALA A 53 -10.78 1.03 5.90
N PHE A 54 -10.83 2.22 5.30
CA PHE A 54 -9.69 3.13 5.17
C PHE A 54 -9.20 3.63 6.54
N LEU A 55 -10.10 3.98 7.46
CA LEU A 55 -9.73 4.36 8.83
C LEU A 55 -9.07 3.21 9.59
N VAL A 56 -9.57 1.98 9.42
CA VAL A 56 -8.94 0.78 9.98
C VAL A 56 -7.55 0.58 9.39
N LEU A 57 -7.38 0.73 8.07
CA LEU A 57 -6.09 0.63 7.39
C LEU A 57 -5.08 1.65 7.92
N ILE A 58 -5.47 2.92 8.02
CA ILE A 58 -4.62 3.98 8.59
C ILE A 58 -4.24 3.65 10.03
N SER A 59 -5.18 3.15 10.83
CA SER A 59 -4.92 2.80 12.23
C SER A 59 -3.91 1.66 12.34
N VAL A 60 -4.05 0.60 11.54
CA VAL A 60 -3.12 -0.53 11.50
C VAL A 60 -1.72 -0.08 11.04
N VAL A 61 -1.65 0.74 9.99
CA VAL A 61 -0.40 1.28 9.47
C VAL A 61 0.27 2.23 10.49
N GLY A 62 -0.52 3.07 11.14
CA GLY A 62 -0.05 4.01 12.16
C GLY A 62 0.42 3.34 13.43
N LEU A 63 -0.27 2.29 13.87
CA LEU A 63 0.17 1.46 15.00
C LEU A 63 1.50 0.76 14.70
N GLY A 64 1.72 0.31 13.46
CA GLY A 64 3.02 -0.24 13.05
C GLY A 64 4.13 0.81 13.01
N ALA A 65 3.82 2.05 12.60
CA ALA A 65 4.77 3.16 12.60
C ALA A 65 5.13 3.61 14.03
N ALA A 66 4.13 3.67 14.92
CA ALA A 66 4.31 3.98 16.34
C ALA A 66 5.15 2.92 17.05
N GLN A 67 5.02 1.64 16.66
CA GLN A 67 5.87 0.54 17.13
C GLN A 67 7.29 0.55 16.51
N ARG A 68 7.67 1.59 15.76
CA ARG A 68 8.95 1.70 15.03
C ARG A 68 9.21 0.55 14.04
N LEU A 69 8.17 -0.18 13.61
CA LEU A 69 8.30 -1.25 12.61
C LEU A 69 8.62 -0.70 11.22
N TRP A 70 8.13 0.51 10.91
CA TRP A 70 8.41 1.27 9.69
C TRP A 70 8.32 2.77 9.94
N GLY A 71 8.84 3.58 9.01
CA GLY A 71 8.80 5.04 9.12
C GLY A 71 7.39 5.62 8.92
N TRP A 72 7.11 6.75 9.58
CA TRP A 72 5.88 7.53 9.45
C TRP A 72 5.54 7.92 8.00
N TRP A 73 6.56 7.96 7.13
CA TRP A 73 6.41 8.07 5.68
C TRP A 73 5.41 7.07 5.09
N PHE A 74 5.36 5.83 5.58
CA PHE A 74 4.46 4.81 5.04
C PHE A 74 2.99 5.11 5.34
N LEU A 75 2.71 5.68 6.51
CA LEU A 75 1.39 6.22 6.84
C LEU A 75 1.06 7.43 5.95
N VAL A 76 2.00 8.34 5.78
CA VAL A 76 1.81 9.54 4.94
C VAL A 76 1.48 9.15 3.49
N VAL A 77 2.20 8.18 2.91
CA VAL A 77 1.88 7.66 1.56
C VAL A 77 0.50 7.01 1.52
N THR A 78 0.17 6.17 2.50
CA THR A 78 -1.13 5.48 2.56
C THR A 78 -2.29 6.48 2.63
N VAL A 79 -2.14 7.54 3.43
CA VAL A 79 -3.13 8.60 3.60
C VAL A 79 -3.25 9.46 2.34
N ILE A 80 -2.14 9.98 1.81
CA ILE A 80 -2.14 10.88 0.64
C ILE A 80 -2.74 10.21 -0.57
N THR A 81 -2.54 8.91 -0.67
CA THR A 81 -2.94 8.18 -1.86
C THR A 81 -4.33 7.58 -1.72
N THR A 82 -5.01 7.75 -0.59
CA THR A 82 -6.31 7.11 -0.34
C THR A 82 -6.25 5.59 -0.61
N GLY A 83 -5.11 4.95 -0.32
CA GLY A 83 -4.86 3.51 -0.49
C GLY A 83 -4.30 3.07 -1.87
N PRO A 84 -5.09 2.83 -2.93
CA PRO A 84 -4.68 2.10 -4.14
C PRO A 84 -3.64 2.75 -5.08
N PRO A 85 -3.77 4.03 -5.47
CA PRO A 85 -2.85 4.68 -6.41
C PRO A 85 -1.43 4.80 -5.85
N GLY A 86 -1.28 4.92 -4.54
CA GLY A 86 0.01 5.12 -3.88
C GLY A 86 0.88 3.90 -3.86
N ALA A 87 0.26 2.74 -3.65
CA ALA A 87 0.92 1.46 -3.75
C ALA A 87 1.41 1.22 -5.19
N LEU A 88 0.61 1.56 -6.19
CA LEU A 88 0.94 1.43 -7.62
C LEU A 88 2.04 2.40 -8.07
N ILE A 89 1.96 3.67 -7.68
CA ILE A 89 3.00 4.66 -8.01
C ILE A 89 4.31 4.32 -7.29
N GLY A 90 4.22 3.89 -6.03
CA GLY A 90 5.36 3.42 -5.23
C GLY A 90 6.06 2.22 -5.86
N GLU A 91 5.29 1.22 -6.34
CA GLU A 91 5.82 0.05 -7.04
C GLU A 91 6.55 0.45 -8.34
N ILE A 92 5.95 1.30 -9.17
CA ILE A 92 6.55 1.74 -10.44
C ILE A 92 7.85 2.53 -10.21
N LEU A 93 7.89 3.40 -9.19
CA LEU A 93 9.08 4.17 -8.85
C LEU A 93 10.22 3.30 -8.32
N ILE A 94 9.90 2.34 -7.45
CA ILE A 94 10.89 1.40 -6.88
C ILE A 94 11.39 0.43 -7.96
N ALA A 95 10.50 -0.10 -8.79
CA ALA A 95 10.86 -0.99 -9.91
C ALA A 95 11.75 -0.29 -10.94
N ARG A 96 11.48 0.99 -11.25
CA ARG A 96 12.35 1.79 -12.14
C ARG A 96 13.73 2.01 -11.53
N LYS A 97 13.83 2.32 -10.24
CA LYS A 97 15.13 2.48 -9.59
C LYS A 97 15.95 1.19 -9.58
N ALA A 98 15.32 0.06 -9.28
CA ALA A 98 15.99 -1.25 -9.34
C ALA A 98 16.47 -1.60 -10.75
N LYS A 99 15.65 -1.34 -11.77
CA LYS A 99 15.99 -1.63 -13.17
C LYS A 99 17.11 -0.73 -13.72
N VAL A 100 17.21 0.51 -13.25
CA VAL A 100 18.31 1.42 -13.62
C VAL A 100 19.62 0.99 -12.98
N ILE A 101 19.60 0.53 -11.72
CA ILE A 101 20.80 0.03 -11.03
C ILE A 101 21.32 -1.24 -11.71
N LEU A 102 20.44 -2.21 -12.01
CA LEU A 102 20.81 -3.44 -12.72
C LEU A 102 21.38 -3.19 -14.12
N ARG A 103 20.85 -2.20 -14.85
CA ARG A 103 21.38 -1.82 -16.17
C ARG A 103 22.75 -1.15 -16.06
N ASN A 104 22.98 -0.35 -15.03
CA ASN A 104 24.29 0.26 -14.80
C ASN A 104 25.34 -0.76 -14.37
N GLU A 105 24.99 -1.77 -13.57
CA GLU A 105 25.93 -2.85 -13.23
C GLU A 105 26.23 -3.79 -14.41
N GLY A 106 25.25 -4.09 -15.27
CA GLY A 106 25.48 -4.83 -16.52
C GLY A 106 26.39 -4.07 -17.51
N SER A 107 26.27 -2.75 -17.56
CA SER A 107 27.13 -1.89 -18.38
C SER A 107 28.56 -1.75 -17.82
N LEU A 108 28.78 -1.98 -16.53
CA LEU A 108 30.10 -1.94 -15.89
C LEU A 108 30.82 -3.30 -15.93
N THR A 109 30.12 -4.38 -16.33
CA THR A 109 30.65 -5.75 -16.35
C THR A 109 31.04 -6.25 -17.74
N GLY A 110 30.81 -5.47 -18.81
CA GLY A 110 31.45 -5.66 -20.11
C GLY A 110 31.28 -7.05 -20.72
N GLU A 111 30.02 -7.47 -20.94
CA GLU A 111 29.71 -8.56 -21.87
C GLU A 111 29.14 -7.98 -23.17
N ASP A 112 30.05 -7.48 -24.00
CA ASP A 112 29.90 -7.31 -25.45
C ASP A 112 31.15 -7.83 -26.17
#